data_AF-A0A1C5UCM1-F1
#
_entry.id   AF-A0A1C5UCM1-F1
#
_cell.length_a   1.000
_cell.length_b   1.000
_cell.length_c   1.000
_cell.angle_alpha   90.00
_cell.angle_beta   90.00
_cell.angle_gamma   90.00
#
_symmetry.space_group_name_H-M   'P 1'
#
loop_
_entity.id
_entity.type
_entity.pdbx_description
1 polymer ?
#
loop_
_entity_poly.entity_id
_entity_poly.type
_entity_poly.pdbx_seq_one_letter_code
_entity_poly.pdbx_strand_id
1 'polypeptide(L)'
;MKPINIGSHSAYQEHVLTQLRKYYPNATTSLSSSTWQILDKFWNLDLSQVDKLMQDRYSVFGPAPRLPSDMLRAILVSVEFKITFYTRLVSDLKENHLHTIIFGFYVGDTPGVGTFYDFHRRLWLSSDKNLTNAFHPPKEKPLKPKGNEEKAAHAEKLTVAELFQQFEKNPPADMAPCAKLWEIFNTFFLQTLPGRDLSL
;
A
#
# COMPACT_ATOMS: atom_id res chain seq x y z
N MET A 1 12.01 18.45 -1.80
CA MET A 1 10.86 19.28 -1.40
C MET A 1 9.83 18.45 -0.63
N LYS A 2 9.00 19.09 0.20
CA LYS A 2 7.88 18.42 0.90
C LYS A 2 6.76 18.07 -0.11
N PRO A 3 6.00 16.98 0.10
CA PRO A 3 4.82 16.70 -0.70
C PRO A 3 3.70 17.67 -0.34
N ILE A 4 3.21 18.42 -1.32
CA ILE A 4 2.13 19.40 -1.15
C ILE A 4 1.01 19.01 -2.10
N ASN A 5 -0.12 18.57 -1.55
CA ASN A 5 -1.32 18.24 -2.29
C ASN A 5 -2.39 19.33 -2.09
N ILE A 6 -2.46 20.30 -3.01
CA ILE A 6 -3.35 21.48 -2.89
C ILE A 6 -4.83 21.08 -3.04
N GLY A 7 -5.15 20.16 -3.94
CA GLY A 7 -6.52 19.76 -4.24
C GLY A 7 -6.97 18.47 -3.54
N SER A 8 -6.14 17.89 -2.67
CA SER A 8 -6.46 16.70 -1.88
C SER A 8 -6.97 15.55 -2.76
N HIS A 9 -8.02 14.83 -2.34
CA HIS A 9 -8.64 13.76 -3.11
C HIS A 9 -9.35 14.23 -4.38
N SER A 10 -9.95 15.43 -4.35
CA SER A 10 -10.64 15.99 -5.52
C SER A 10 -9.68 16.24 -6.68
N ALA A 11 -8.40 16.56 -6.43
CA ALA A 11 -7.39 16.64 -7.47
C ALA A 11 -7.17 15.28 -8.16
N TYR A 12 -7.14 14.19 -7.40
CA TYR A 12 -7.05 12.84 -7.96
C TYR A 12 -8.31 12.50 -8.79
N GLN A 13 -9.50 12.79 -8.27
CA GLN A 13 -10.77 12.55 -8.98
C GLN A 13 -10.84 13.32 -10.31
N GLU A 14 -10.50 14.60 -10.30
CA GLU A 14 -10.48 15.43 -11.52
C GLU A 14 -9.43 14.94 -12.52
N HIS A 15 -8.25 14.52 -12.01
CA HIS A 15 -7.21 13.92 -12.83
C HIS A 15 -7.70 12.66 -13.55
N VAL A 16 -8.30 11.71 -12.80
CA VAL A 16 -8.85 10.47 -13.34
C VAL A 16 -9.91 10.78 -14.41
N LEU A 17 -10.88 11.65 -14.12
CA LEU A 17 -11.91 12.04 -15.09
C LEU A 17 -11.33 12.66 -16.36
N THR A 18 -10.38 13.58 -16.21
CA THR A 18 -9.75 14.27 -17.33
C THR A 18 -9.03 13.30 -18.24
N GLN A 19 -8.24 12.38 -17.68
CA GLN A 19 -7.51 11.40 -18.48
C GLN A 19 -8.45 10.34 -19.07
N LEU A 20 -9.45 9.85 -18.34
CA LEU A 20 -10.44 8.90 -18.87
C LEU A 20 -11.19 9.49 -20.06
N ARG A 21 -11.69 10.73 -19.97
CA ARG A 21 -12.38 11.40 -21.08
C ARG A 21 -11.48 11.54 -22.31
N LYS A 22 -10.19 11.78 -22.10
CA LYS A 22 -9.20 11.95 -23.18
C LYS A 22 -8.86 10.63 -23.88
N TYR A 23 -8.56 9.57 -23.13
CA TYR A 23 -8.04 8.31 -23.69
C TYR A 23 -9.11 7.24 -23.90
N TYR A 24 -10.23 7.32 -23.18
CA TYR A 24 -11.35 6.38 -23.21
C TYR A 24 -12.70 7.14 -23.27
N PRO A 25 -12.98 7.92 -24.33
CA PRO A 25 -14.21 8.70 -24.44
C PRO A 25 -15.49 7.85 -24.42
N ASN A 26 -15.39 6.56 -24.70
CA ASN A 26 -16.46 5.58 -24.64
C ASN A 26 -16.40 4.67 -23.40
N ALA A 27 -15.74 5.09 -22.31
CA ALA A 27 -15.48 4.25 -21.13
C ALA A 27 -16.74 3.57 -20.55
N THR A 28 -17.91 4.21 -20.65
CA THR A 28 -19.19 3.67 -20.17
C THR A 28 -19.60 2.38 -20.87
N THR A 29 -19.16 2.16 -22.12
CA THR A 29 -19.47 0.96 -22.91
C THR A 29 -18.24 0.10 -23.20
N SER A 30 -17.03 0.65 -23.12
CA SER A 30 -15.79 -0.06 -23.47
C SER A 30 -15.07 -0.70 -22.28
N LEU A 31 -15.27 -0.22 -21.05
CA LEU A 31 -14.63 -0.81 -19.87
C LEU A 31 -15.46 -1.97 -19.31
N SER A 32 -14.76 -3.01 -18.88
CA SER A 32 -15.39 -4.16 -18.24
C SER A 32 -15.99 -3.82 -16.87
N SER A 33 -16.97 -4.60 -16.42
CA SER A 33 -17.58 -4.44 -15.10
C SER A 33 -16.54 -4.53 -13.96
N SER A 34 -15.56 -5.44 -14.06
CA SER A 34 -14.49 -5.56 -13.05
C SER A 34 -13.56 -4.34 -13.03
N THR A 35 -13.24 -3.77 -14.19
CA THR A 35 -12.50 -2.50 -14.28
C THR A 35 -13.26 -1.37 -13.57
N TRP A 36 -14.57 -1.26 -13.83
CA TRP A 36 -15.41 -0.25 -13.19
C TRP A 36 -15.47 -0.42 -11.67
N GLN A 37 -15.55 -1.65 -11.16
CA GLN A 37 -15.51 -1.92 -9.72
C GLN A 37 -14.20 -1.46 -9.08
N ILE A 38 -13.05 -1.72 -9.72
CA ILE A 38 -11.75 -1.24 -9.23
C ILE A 38 -11.70 0.29 -9.26
N LEU A 39 -12.15 0.91 -10.36
CA LEU A 39 -12.16 2.36 -10.49
C LEU A 39 -13.04 2.99 -9.42
N ASP A 40 -14.27 2.50 -9.22
CA ASP A 40 -15.19 3.00 -8.19
C ASP A 40 -14.61 2.85 -6.78
N LYS A 41 -13.96 1.72 -6.49
CA LYS A 41 -13.28 1.52 -5.22
C LYS A 41 -12.23 2.60 -4.95
N PHE A 42 -11.33 2.85 -5.89
CA PHE A 42 -10.25 3.84 -5.70
C PHE A 42 -10.71 5.29 -5.93
N TRP A 43 -11.81 5.49 -6.64
CA TRP A 43 -12.50 6.77 -6.76
C TRP A 43 -13.02 7.26 -5.41
N ASN A 44 -13.54 6.36 -4.58
CA ASN A 44 -14.11 6.67 -3.27
C ASN A 44 -13.08 6.58 -2.14
N LEU A 45 -11.92 5.94 -2.35
CA LEU A 45 -10.86 5.84 -1.35
C LEU A 45 -9.99 7.10 -1.29
N ASP A 46 -10.32 7.99 -0.36
CA ASP A 46 -9.51 9.17 -0.05
C ASP A 46 -8.23 8.77 0.69
N LEU A 47 -7.07 8.95 0.04
CA LEU A 47 -5.74 8.72 0.62
C LEU A 47 -4.96 10.02 0.83
N SER A 48 -5.57 11.18 0.63
CA SER A 48 -4.88 12.48 0.62
C SER A 48 -4.24 12.83 1.97
N GLN A 49 -4.77 12.32 3.09
CA GLN A 49 -4.15 12.50 4.39
C GLN A 49 -2.80 11.77 4.53
N VAL A 50 -2.48 10.77 3.69
CA VAL A 50 -1.15 10.15 3.63
C VAL A 50 -0.08 11.18 3.27
N ASP A 51 -0.41 12.16 2.42
CA ASP A 51 0.53 13.22 2.05
C ASP A 51 0.98 14.03 3.26
N LYS A 52 0.07 14.26 4.22
CA LYS A 52 0.35 14.94 5.50
C LYS A 52 1.14 14.03 6.43
N LEU A 53 0.69 12.79 6.63
CA LEU A 53 1.33 11.82 7.53
C LEU A 53 2.78 11.48 7.15
N MET A 54 3.13 11.65 5.87
CA MET A 54 4.45 11.36 5.34
C MET A 54 5.34 12.60 5.21
N GLN A 55 4.88 13.81 5.52
CA GLN A 55 5.67 15.04 5.28
C GLN A 55 7.02 15.02 5.99
N ASP A 56 7.10 14.51 7.21
CA ASP A 56 8.33 14.36 7.99
C ASP A 56 9.37 13.47 7.29
N ARG A 57 8.90 12.56 6.42
CA ARG A 57 9.73 11.62 5.66
C ARG A 57 10.34 12.20 4.38
N TYR A 58 10.05 13.46 4.05
CA TYR A 58 10.60 14.14 2.88
C TYR A 58 11.48 15.33 3.26
N SER A 59 12.56 15.54 2.51
CA SER A 59 13.43 16.71 2.69
C SER A 59 12.78 17.97 2.13
N VAL A 60 13.04 19.13 2.76
CA VAL A 60 12.67 20.43 2.17
C VAL A 60 13.46 20.73 0.89
N PHE A 61 14.65 20.14 0.75
CA PHE A 61 15.53 20.29 -0.42
C PHE A 61 15.32 19.18 -1.47
N GLY A 62 15.83 19.41 -2.68
CA GLY A 62 15.74 18.48 -3.80
C GLY A 62 14.44 18.61 -4.60
N PRO A 63 14.23 17.76 -5.63
CA PRO A 63 13.10 17.88 -6.55
C PRO A 63 11.74 17.69 -5.86
N ALA A 64 10.68 18.06 -6.57
CA ALA A 64 9.31 17.75 -6.18
C ALA A 64 9.13 16.22 -6.13
N PRO A 65 8.70 15.65 -4.99
CA PRO A 65 8.44 14.22 -4.89
C PRO A 65 7.12 13.86 -5.59
N ARG A 66 6.96 12.58 -5.95
CA ARG A 66 5.62 12.01 -6.18
C ARG A 66 4.83 12.09 -4.88
N LEU A 67 3.53 12.34 -4.96
CA LEU A 67 2.69 12.40 -3.77
C LEU A 67 2.66 11.02 -3.08
N PRO A 68 2.89 10.96 -1.75
CA PRO A 68 2.74 9.74 -0.97
C PRO A 68 1.40 9.03 -1.19
N SER A 69 0.31 9.78 -1.32
CA SER A 69 -1.03 9.26 -1.58
C SER A 69 -1.12 8.53 -2.93
N ASP A 70 -0.56 9.09 -4.00
CA ASP A 70 -0.52 8.45 -5.32
C ASP A 70 0.37 7.21 -5.34
N MET A 71 1.52 7.26 -4.66
CA MET A 71 2.41 6.11 -4.54
C MET A 71 1.76 4.96 -3.76
N LEU A 72 1.04 5.27 -2.67
CA LEU A 72 0.29 4.25 -1.91
C LEU A 72 -0.88 3.71 -2.72
N ARG A 73 -1.64 4.58 -3.41
CA ARG A 73 -2.73 4.17 -4.30
C ARG A 73 -2.23 3.19 -5.34
N ALA A 74 -1.12 3.49 -5.99
CA ALA A 74 -0.50 2.62 -6.98
C ALA A 74 -0.19 1.22 -6.42
N ILE A 75 0.32 1.11 -5.19
CA ILE A 75 0.57 -0.18 -4.54
C ILE A 75 -0.74 -0.93 -4.25
N LEU A 76 -1.77 -0.24 -3.75
CA LEU A 76 -3.06 -0.87 -3.46
C LEU A 76 -3.76 -1.34 -4.75
N VAL A 77 -3.73 -0.52 -5.80
CA VAL A 77 -4.29 -0.86 -7.11
C VAL A 77 -3.51 -2.04 -7.72
N SER A 78 -2.19 -2.09 -7.57
CA SER A 78 -1.39 -3.21 -8.09
C SER A 78 -1.78 -4.54 -7.45
N VAL A 79 -2.21 -4.54 -6.18
CA VAL A 79 -2.74 -5.72 -5.50
C VAL A 79 -4.04 -6.21 -6.14
N GLU A 80 -4.98 -5.31 -6.48
CA GLU A 80 -6.22 -5.67 -7.21
C GLU A 80 -5.92 -6.30 -8.57
N PHE A 81 -4.94 -5.78 -9.30
CA PHE A 81 -4.50 -6.34 -10.58
C PHE A 81 -3.55 -7.54 -10.45
N LYS A 82 -3.24 -8.00 -9.23
CA LYS A 82 -2.30 -9.10 -8.95
C LYS A 82 -0.91 -8.88 -9.56
N ILE A 83 -0.46 -7.63 -9.62
CA ILE A 83 0.88 -7.23 -10.05
C ILE A 83 1.78 -7.20 -8.80
N THR A 84 2.63 -8.22 -8.66
CA THR A 84 3.41 -8.46 -7.44
C THR A 84 4.83 -7.89 -7.47
N PHE A 85 5.29 -7.30 -8.58
CA PHE A 85 6.65 -6.79 -8.73
C PHE A 85 6.68 -5.39 -9.33
N TYR A 86 7.53 -4.51 -8.79
CA TYR A 86 7.64 -3.12 -9.26
C TYR A 86 8.13 -3.00 -10.70
N THR A 87 8.99 -3.91 -11.18
CA THR A 87 9.44 -3.91 -12.59
C THR A 87 8.25 -4.13 -13.53
N ARG A 88 7.39 -5.10 -13.22
CA ARG A 88 6.17 -5.38 -13.99
C ARG A 88 5.18 -4.23 -13.87
N LEU A 89 4.99 -3.69 -12.67
CA LEU A 89 4.13 -2.52 -12.45
C LEU A 89 4.56 -1.33 -13.32
N VAL A 90 5.86 -1.02 -13.34
CA VAL A 90 6.37 0.11 -14.12
C VAL A 90 6.29 -0.13 -15.63
N SER A 91 6.45 -1.37 -16.10
CA SER A 91 6.21 -1.72 -17.51
C SER A 91 4.74 -1.49 -17.88
N ASP A 92 3.84 -1.98 -17.03
CA ASP A 92 2.40 -1.87 -17.22
C ASP A 92 1.92 -0.41 -17.20
N LEU A 93 2.45 0.43 -16.29
CA LEU A 93 2.22 1.88 -16.29
C LEU A 93 2.75 2.60 -17.54
N LYS A 94 3.66 2.00 -18.32
CA LYS A 94 4.14 2.60 -19.57
C LYS A 94 3.36 2.13 -20.78
N GLU A 95 2.86 0.91 -20.74
CA GLU A 95 2.20 0.24 -21.87
C GLU A 95 0.67 0.40 -21.83
N ASN A 96 0.09 0.58 -20.64
CA ASN A 96 -1.35 0.58 -20.43
C ASN A 96 -1.84 1.92 -19.85
N HIS A 97 -2.44 2.74 -20.72
CA HIS A 97 -3.00 4.03 -20.33
C HIS A 97 -4.12 3.89 -19.29
N LEU A 98 -4.98 2.88 -19.40
CA LEU A 98 -6.07 2.68 -18.44
C LEU A 98 -5.53 2.43 -17.03
N HIS A 99 -4.51 1.58 -16.90
CA HIS A 99 -3.87 1.35 -15.61
C HIS A 99 -3.19 2.62 -15.12
N THR A 100 -2.44 3.31 -15.96
CA THR A 100 -1.83 4.61 -15.61
C THR A 100 -2.83 5.58 -14.98
N ILE A 101 -4.03 5.67 -15.57
CA ILE A 101 -5.13 6.51 -15.10
C ILE A 101 -5.68 6.03 -13.76
N ILE A 102 -6.01 4.73 -13.62
CA ILE A 102 -6.56 4.18 -12.36
C ILE A 102 -5.55 4.32 -11.21
N PHE A 103 -4.25 4.22 -11.51
CA PHE A 103 -3.18 4.40 -10.54
C PHE A 103 -2.99 5.88 -10.13
N GLY A 104 -3.61 6.83 -10.85
CA GLY A 104 -3.57 8.26 -10.55
C GLY A 104 -2.40 9.01 -11.16
N PHE A 105 -1.79 8.48 -12.23
CA PHE A 105 -0.67 9.12 -12.93
C PHE A 105 -1.06 9.63 -14.32
N TYR A 106 -0.31 10.62 -14.80
CA TYR A 106 -0.46 11.10 -16.18
C TYR A 106 0.14 10.11 -17.16
N VAL A 107 -0.56 9.88 -18.27
CA VAL A 107 0.01 9.12 -19.40
C VAL A 107 1.26 9.82 -19.91
N GLY A 108 2.39 9.11 -19.90
CA GLY A 108 3.71 9.62 -20.27
C GLY A 108 4.53 10.19 -19.10
N ASP A 109 3.95 10.32 -17.91
CA ASP A 109 4.63 10.75 -16.68
C ASP A 109 4.34 9.79 -15.52
N THR A 110 5.01 8.65 -15.53
CA THR A 110 4.83 7.58 -14.54
C THR A 110 6.09 7.39 -13.67
N PRO A 111 5.94 6.93 -12.42
CA PRO A 111 7.08 6.64 -11.55
C PRO A 111 7.94 5.50 -12.10
N GLY A 112 9.26 5.58 -11.84
CA GLY A 112 10.19 4.50 -12.12
C GLY A 112 10.28 3.48 -10.97
N VAL A 113 10.98 2.38 -11.21
CA VAL A 113 11.19 1.31 -10.20
C VAL A 113 11.88 1.88 -8.95
N GLY A 114 12.89 2.73 -9.14
CA GLY A 114 13.60 3.39 -8.04
C GLY A 114 12.70 4.31 -7.21
N THR A 115 11.69 4.94 -7.82
CA THR A 115 10.71 5.79 -7.12
C THR A 115 9.84 4.98 -6.16
N PHE A 116 9.40 3.78 -6.57
CA PHE A 116 8.66 2.87 -5.68
C PHE A 116 9.51 2.36 -4.52
N TYR A 117 10.76 1.97 -4.78
CA TYR A 117 11.67 1.56 -3.71
C TYR A 117 12.02 2.70 -2.75
N ASP A 118 12.18 3.92 -3.25
CA ASP A 118 12.37 5.11 -2.40
C ASP A 118 11.14 5.36 -1.53
N PHE A 119 9.93 5.30 -2.09
CA PHE A 119 8.69 5.41 -1.32
C PHE A 119 8.59 4.33 -0.23
N HIS A 120 8.86 3.07 -0.56
CA HIS A 120 8.85 1.98 0.43
C HIS A 120 9.89 2.19 1.53
N ARG A 121 11.10 2.64 1.17
CA ARG A 121 12.13 3.01 2.15
C ARG A 121 11.68 4.13 3.09
N ARG A 122 10.89 5.09 2.59
CA ARG A 122 10.29 6.16 3.40
C ARG A 122 9.15 5.68 4.30
N LEU A 123 8.60 4.48 4.11
CA LEU A 123 7.66 3.88 5.07
C LEU A 123 8.41 3.21 6.21
N TRP A 124 9.61 2.71 5.94
CA TRP A 124 10.46 2.05 6.92
C TRP A 124 11.13 3.07 7.87
N LEU A 125 10.95 2.90 9.19
CA LEU A 125 11.44 3.80 10.23
C LEU A 125 12.76 3.35 10.88
N SER A 126 13.46 2.38 10.29
CA SER A 126 14.78 1.94 10.77
C SER A 126 15.89 2.17 9.74
N SER A 127 17.12 2.33 10.21
CA SER A 127 18.33 2.27 9.40
C SER A 127 18.67 0.84 8.97
N ASP A 128 18.27 -0.16 9.77
CA ASP A 128 18.53 -1.56 9.49
C ASP A 128 17.60 -2.07 8.39
N LYS A 129 18.11 -2.96 7.54
CA LYS A 129 17.35 -3.48 6.40
C LYS A 129 16.28 -4.51 6.80
N ASN A 130 16.44 -5.14 7.96
CA ASN A 130 15.63 -6.28 8.42
C ASN A 130 15.20 -6.05 9.88
N LEU A 131 14.05 -6.62 10.27
CA LEU A 131 13.58 -6.63 11.67
C LEU A 131 14.51 -7.43 12.59
N THR A 132 15.06 -8.52 12.06
CA THR A 132 15.95 -9.42 12.77
C THR A 132 17.34 -9.40 12.14
N ASN A 133 18.35 -9.73 12.94
CA ASN A 133 19.70 -9.85 12.45
C ASN A 133 19.76 -10.96 11.39
N ALA A 134 20.46 -10.72 10.28
CA ALA A 134 20.62 -11.67 9.18
C ALA A 134 21.40 -12.93 9.59
N PHE A 135 22.08 -12.89 10.74
CA PHE A 135 22.67 -14.08 11.36
C PHE A 135 21.58 -15.00 11.90
N HIS A 136 21.13 -15.92 11.04
CA HIS A 136 20.36 -17.07 11.47
C HIS A 136 21.32 -18.13 12.04
N PRO A 137 21.12 -18.60 13.28
CA PRO A 137 21.83 -19.76 13.79
C PRO A 137 21.69 -20.93 12.80
N PRO A 138 22.72 -21.80 12.66
CA PRO A 138 22.58 -23.01 11.87
C PRO A 138 21.30 -23.73 12.30
N LYS A 139 20.40 -24.03 11.35
CA LYS A 139 19.19 -24.80 11.65
C LYS A 139 19.62 -26.08 12.34
N GLU A 140 19.28 -26.23 13.62
CA GLU A 140 19.45 -27.50 14.31
C GLU A 140 18.70 -28.55 13.50
N LYS A 141 19.40 -29.64 13.18
CA LYS A 141 18.74 -30.76 12.51
C LYS A 141 17.60 -31.19 13.42
N PRO A 142 16.35 -31.31 12.91
CA PRO A 142 15.29 -31.89 13.71
C PRO A 142 15.79 -33.22 14.26
N LEU A 143 15.72 -33.39 15.59
CA LEU A 143 15.93 -34.69 16.20
C LEU A 143 14.97 -35.66 15.51
N LYS A 144 15.48 -36.75 14.93
CA LYS A 144 14.61 -37.79 14.37
C LYS A 144 13.58 -38.16 15.43
N PRO A 145 12.27 -38.11 15.11
CA PRO A 145 11.25 -38.41 16.10
C PRO A 145 11.47 -39.84 16.60
N LYS A 146 11.60 -40.00 17.92
CA LYS A 146 11.55 -41.30 18.59
C LYS A 146 10.09 -41.57 18.94
N GLY A 147 9.29 -42.00 17.97
CA GLY A 147 7.88 -42.36 18.19
C GLY A 147 7.01 -42.19 16.95
N ASN A 148 5.78 -42.74 17.00
CA ASN A 148 4.76 -42.54 15.97
C ASN A 148 4.56 -41.03 15.72
N GLU A 149 4.62 -40.63 14.46
CA GLU A 149 4.51 -39.25 14.02
C GLU A 149 3.12 -38.68 14.36
N GLU A 150 3.01 -37.94 15.47
CA GLU A 150 1.86 -37.07 15.68
C GLU A 150 2.05 -35.81 14.84
N LYS A 151 1.09 -35.56 13.94
CA LYS A 151 1.01 -34.29 13.19
C LYS A 151 1.05 -33.13 14.19
N ALA A 152 1.83 -32.09 13.88
CA ALA A 152 1.73 -30.82 14.59
C ALA A 152 0.25 -30.41 14.68
N ALA A 153 -0.19 -29.99 15.87
CA ALA A 153 -1.54 -29.51 16.08
C ALA A 153 -1.87 -28.46 15.00
N HIS A 154 -3.02 -28.62 14.35
CA HIS A 154 -3.44 -27.66 13.35
C HIS A 154 -3.47 -26.28 13.99
N ALA A 155 -2.74 -25.31 13.44
CA ALA A 155 -2.78 -23.93 13.93
C ALA A 155 -4.24 -23.49 14.01
N GLU A 156 -4.67 -23.01 15.16
CA GLU A 156 -6.03 -22.56 15.37
C GLU A 156 -6.38 -21.52 14.29
N LYS A 157 -7.54 -21.68 13.64
CA LYS A 157 -8.01 -20.73 12.63
C LYS A 157 -8.41 -19.44 13.34
N LEU A 158 -7.44 -18.58 13.59
CA LEU A 158 -7.68 -17.25 14.11
C LEU A 158 -8.43 -16.44 13.04
N THR A 159 -9.56 -15.84 13.42
CA THR A 159 -10.26 -14.90 12.55
C THR A 159 -9.47 -13.60 12.42
N VAL A 160 -9.71 -12.85 11.35
CA VAL A 160 -9.07 -11.52 11.14
C VAL A 160 -9.40 -10.56 12.30
N ALA A 161 -10.60 -10.65 12.88
CA ALA A 161 -11.00 -9.82 14.01
C ALA A 161 -10.21 -10.15 15.28
N GLU A 162 -10.02 -11.44 15.59
CA GLU A 162 -9.22 -11.89 16.72
C GLU A 162 -7.74 -11.53 16.53
N LEU A 163 -7.22 -11.59 15.31
CA LEU A 163 -5.87 -11.12 14.97
C LEU A 163 -5.71 -9.64 15.32
N PHE A 164 -6.63 -8.77 14.89
CA PHE A 164 -6.56 -7.35 15.23
C PHE A 164 -6.64 -7.11 16.75
N GLN A 165 -7.52 -7.82 17.44
CA GLN A 165 -7.63 -7.70 18.90
C GLN A 165 -6.33 -8.13 19.61
N GLN A 166 -5.63 -9.15 19.10
CA GLN A 166 -4.33 -9.57 19.63
C GLN A 166 -3.26 -8.50 19.40
N PHE A 167 -3.21 -7.90 18.21
CA PHE A 167 -2.23 -6.84 17.89
C PHE A 167 -2.46 -5.57 18.73
N GLU A 168 -3.71 -5.24 19.05
CA GLU A 168 -4.04 -4.11 19.93
C GLU A 168 -3.67 -4.38 21.38
N LYS A 169 -3.93 -5.60 21.88
CA LYS A 169 -3.60 -5.98 23.26
C LYS A 169 -2.09 -6.16 23.47
N ASN A 170 -1.41 -6.76 22.51
CA ASN A 170 0.01 -7.10 22.56
C ASN A 170 0.68 -6.65 21.26
N PRO A 171 0.91 -5.34 21.06
CA PRO A 171 1.63 -4.86 19.90
C PRO A 171 3.04 -5.46 19.90
N PRO A 172 3.51 -6.03 18.77
CA PRO A 172 4.86 -6.60 18.72
C PRO A 172 5.92 -5.54 19.02
N ALA A 173 6.82 -5.85 19.95
CA ALA A 173 7.83 -4.90 20.44
C ALA A 173 8.83 -4.46 19.35
N ASP A 174 8.98 -5.25 18.30
CA ASP A 174 9.88 -5.05 17.16
C ASP A 174 9.21 -4.33 15.97
N MET A 175 7.98 -3.82 16.12
CA MET A 175 7.24 -3.12 15.06
C MET A 175 7.63 -1.66 14.87
N ALA A 176 8.55 -1.11 15.67
CA ALA A 176 8.99 0.28 15.53
C ALA A 176 9.40 0.66 14.08
N PRO A 177 10.12 -0.19 13.32
CA PRO A 177 10.43 0.09 11.91
C PRO A 177 9.19 0.17 11.00
N CYS A 178 8.09 -0.49 11.38
CA CYS A 178 6.82 -0.51 10.65
C CYS A 178 5.82 0.55 11.16
N ALA A 179 6.15 1.34 12.19
CA ALA A 179 5.16 2.17 12.86
C ALA A 179 4.48 3.19 11.93
N LYS A 180 5.17 3.71 10.90
CA LYS A 180 4.55 4.59 9.89
C LYS A 180 3.53 3.86 9.02
N LEU A 181 3.83 2.63 8.63
CA LEU A 181 2.91 1.79 7.88
C LEU A 181 1.67 1.46 8.73
N TRP A 182 1.89 1.15 10.02
CA TRP A 182 0.80 0.92 10.98
C TRP A 182 -0.07 2.16 11.17
N GLU A 183 0.53 3.34 11.34
CA GLU A 183 -0.18 4.61 11.46
C GLU A 183 -1.12 4.83 10.26
N ILE A 184 -0.59 4.72 9.04
CA ILE A 184 -1.38 4.81 7.81
C ILE A 184 -2.49 3.75 7.82
N PHE A 185 -2.15 2.49 8.09
CA PHE A 185 -3.14 1.41 8.05
C PHE A 185 -4.28 1.63 9.06
N ASN A 186 -3.95 2.01 10.29
CA ASN A 186 -4.90 2.27 11.35
C ASN A 186 -5.85 3.43 10.99
N THR A 187 -5.30 4.53 10.49
CA THR A 187 -6.07 5.73 10.11
C THR A 187 -7.09 5.46 9.01
N PHE A 188 -6.71 4.72 7.96
CA PHE A 188 -7.58 4.57 6.79
C PHE A 188 -8.45 3.31 6.80
N PHE A 189 -8.03 2.24 7.48
CA PHE A 189 -8.69 0.93 7.38
C PHE A 189 -9.21 0.37 8.69
N LEU A 190 -8.71 0.80 9.86
CA LEU A 190 -9.20 0.29 11.15
C LEU A 190 -10.18 1.24 11.82
N GLN A 191 -9.85 2.53 11.87
CA GLN A 191 -10.73 3.55 12.46
C GLN A 191 -12.00 3.79 11.66
N THR A 192 -12.01 3.39 10.39
CA THR A 192 -13.14 3.52 9.47
C THR A 192 -14.09 2.31 9.50
N LEU A 193 -13.78 1.27 10.29
CA LEU A 193 -14.65 0.09 10.41
C LEU A 193 -15.92 0.41 11.23
N PRO A 194 -17.11 0.00 10.76
CA PRO A 194 -18.35 0.18 11.52
C PRO A 194 -18.25 -0.53 12.88
N GLY A 195 -18.54 0.19 13.97
CA GLY A 195 -18.54 -0.35 15.34
C GLY A 195 -17.38 0.07 16.24
N ARG A 196 -16.49 0.97 15.78
CA ARG A 196 -15.44 1.59 16.60
C ARG A 196 -15.67 3.09 16.79
N ASP A 197 -16.80 3.44 17.38
CA ASP A 197 -17.00 4.78 17.96
C ASP A 197 -16.28 4.80 19.32
N LEU A 198 -14.95 4.94 19.31
CA LEU A 198 -14.18 5.18 20.53
C LEU A 198 -14.18 6.69 20.77
N SER A 199 -15.28 7.18 21.33
CA SER A 199 -15.29 8.40 22.11
C SER A 199 -14.33 8.22 23.29
N LEU A 200 -13.17 8.88 23.22
CA LEU A 200 -12.40 9.34 24.37
C LEU A 200 -12.38 10.87 24.34
#